data_AF-A0A9P9MDD2-F1
#
_entry.id   AF-A0A9P9MDD2-F1
#
_cell.length_a   1.000
_cell.length_b   1.000
_cell.length_c   1.000
_cell.angle_alpha   90.00
_cell.angle_beta   90.00
_cell.angle_gamma   90.00
#
_symmetry.space_group_name_H-M   'P 1'
#
loop_
_entity.id
_entity.type
_entity.pdbx_description
1 polymer ?
#
loop_
_entity_poly.entity_id
_entity_poly.type
_entity_poly.pdbx_seq_one_letter_code
_entity_poly.pdbx_strand_id
1 'polypeptide(L)'
;MSAPPPPNESVADALRDYSRQIARASRKAAGIPASSDFGELAKLIVSLRLAVEAYLDGRIISGAAATIPHLAATYPEDLEDAFEYIGFIYLPQYPYWYGGIFPESGAVYTGNGFGLCSNHTDRALCDEEKRNPPHQPSHENILSIAYTTGILTST
;
A
#
# COMPACT_ATOMS: atom_id res chain seq x y z
N MET A 1 11.47 -18.46 21.35
CA MET A 1 12.13 -18.09 20.08
C MET A 1 11.75 -16.65 19.79
N SER A 2 12.73 -15.75 19.68
CA SER A 2 12.50 -14.31 19.54
C SER A 2 11.89 -14.00 18.18
N ALA A 3 11.04 -12.96 18.14
CA ALA A 3 10.60 -12.36 16.88
C ALA A 3 11.82 -12.06 15.99
N PRO A 4 11.68 -12.12 14.65
CA PRO A 4 12.73 -11.59 13.77
C PRO A 4 13.00 -10.14 14.19
N PRO A 5 14.28 -9.76 14.35
CA PRO A 5 14.62 -8.42 14.76
C PRO A 5 14.07 -7.40 13.76
N PRO A 6 13.68 -6.19 14.21
CA PRO A 6 13.34 -5.09 13.32
C PRO A 6 14.49 -4.83 12.33
N PRO A 7 14.23 -4.18 11.19
CA PRO A 7 15.26 -3.99 10.17
C PRO A 7 16.44 -3.20 10.76
N ASN A 8 17.65 -3.75 10.61
CA ASN A 8 18.96 -3.16 10.93
C ASN A 8 19.55 -3.41 12.34
N GLU A 9 19.53 -4.65 12.86
CA GLU A 9 20.27 -4.97 14.10
C GLU A 9 21.71 -5.47 13.87
N SER A 10 22.10 -5.83 12.64
CA SER A 10 23.47 -6.25 12.33
C SER A 10 24.09 -5.50 11.14
N VAL A 11 25.42 -5.31 11.20
CA VAL A 11 26.20 -4.71 10.09
C VAL A 11 26.05 -5.53 8.80
N ALA A 12 25.90 -6.85 8.92
CA ALA A 12 25.68 -7.73 7.78
C ALA A 12 24.34 -7.46 7.08
N ASP A 13 23.27 -7.22 7.85
CA ASP A 13 21.96 -6.89 7.30
C ASP A 13 21.96 -5.52 6.62
N ALA A 14 22.64 -4.54 7.22
CA ALA A 14 22.80 -3.21 6.63
C ALA A 14 23.57 -3.25 5.30
N LEU A 15 24.65 -4.02 5.22
CA LEU A 15 25.42 -4.21 3.98
C LEU A 15 24.60 -4.92 2.90
N ARG A 16 23.83 -5.94 3.29
CA ARG A 16 22.93 -6.66 2.38
C ARG A 16 21.86 -5.72 1.84
N ASP A 17 21.23 -4.91 2.70
CA ASP A 17 20.24 -3.92 2.27
C ASP A 17 20.84 -2.87 1.34
N TYR A 18 22.03 -2.35 1.67
CA TYR A 18 22.73 -1.40 0.82
C TYR A 18 23.00 -1.95 -0.59
N SER A 19 23.46 -3.21 -0.69
CA SER A 19 23.68 -3.87 -1.98
C SER A 19 22.36 -4.05 -2.77
N ARG A 20 21.27 -4.41 -2.08
CA ARG A 20 19.92 -4.52 -2.66
C ARG A 20 19.48 -3.17 -3.23
N GLN A 21 19.64 -2.09 -2.47
CA GLN A 21 19.24 -0.74 -2.89
C GLN A 21 20.02 -0.24 -4.11
N ILE A 22 21.33 -0.52 -4.18
CA ILE A 22 22.14 -0.21 -5.38
C ILE A 22 21.64 -0.98 -6.60
N ALA A 23 21.44 -2.30 -6.46
CA ALA A 23 20.96 -3.13 -7.55
C ALA A 23 19.58 -2.65 -8.04
N ARG A 24 18.67 -2.32 -7.13
CA ARG A 24 17.37 -1.73 -7.41
C ARG A 24 17.50 -0.44 -8.23
N ALA A 25 18.27 0.54 -7.75
CA ALA A 25 18.46 1.81 -8.44
C ALA A 25 19.02 1.63 -9.85
N SER A 26 19.98 0.70 -10.03
CA SER A 26 20.54 0.41 -11.35
C SER A 26 19.51 -0.17 -12.32
N ARG A 27 18.59 -1.02 -11.85
CA ARG A 27 17.53 -1.62 -12.64
C ARG A 27 16.48 -0.60 -13.05
N LYS A 28 16.07 0.27 -12.12
CA LYS A 28 15.18 1.41 -12.41
C LYS A 28 15.79 2.32 -13.47
N ALA A 29 17.07 2.67 -13.34
CA ALA A 29 17.77 3.51 -14.32
C ALA A 29 17.85 2.87 -15.71
N ALA A 30 17.88 1.54 -15.78
CA ALA A 30 17.83 0.78 -17.03
C ALA A 30 16.39 0.53 -17.54
N GLY A 31 15.36 1.08 -16.90
CA GLY A 31 13.96 0.94 -17.30
C GLY A 31 13.42 -0.48 -17.15
N ILE A 32 14.05 -1.30 -16.30
CA ILE A 32 13.63 -2.68 -16.05
C ILE A 32 13.07 -2.85 -14.64
N PRO A 33 12.24 -3.87 -14.42
CA PRO A 33 11.62 -4.11 -13.12
C PRO A 33 12.66 -4.23 -11.98
N ALA A 34 12.42 -3.54 -10.85
CA ALA A 34 13.33 -3.47 -9.70
C ALA A 34 13.75 -4.85 -9.14
N SER A 35 12.84 -5.83 -9.21
CA SER A 35 13.09 -7.24 -8.95
C SER A 35 12.18 -8.11 -9.84
N SER A 36 12.29 -9.44 -9.75
CA SER A 36 11.40 -10.36 -10.46
C SER A 36 9.98 -10.33 -9.89
N ASP A 37 9.84 -10.42 -8.58
CA ASP A 37 8.55 -10.42 -7.87
C ASP A 37 7.80 -9.11 -8.12
N PHE A 38 8.54 -8.01 -8.12
CA PHE A 38 8.08 -6.70 -8.52
C PHE A 38 7.50 -6.69 -9.96
N GLY A 39 8.15 -7.37 -10.90
CA GLY A 39 7.67 -7.44 -12.29
C GLY A 39 6.33 -8.15 -12.39
N GLU A 40 6.11 -9.18 -11.59
CA GLU A 40 4.82 -9.85 -11.49
C GLU A 40 3.77 -8.98 -10.80
N LEU A 41 4.14 -8.25 -9.75
CA LEU A 41 3.25 -7.28 -9.10
C LEU A 41 2.79 -6.18 -10.08
N ALA A 42 3.69 -5.63 -10.88
CA ALA A 42 3.35 -4.65 -11.91
C ALA A 42 2.37 -5.22 -12.96
N LYS A 43 2.58 -6.47 -13.42
CA LYS A 43 1.65 -7.15 -14.35
C LYS A 43 0.28 -7.36 -13.72
N LEU A 44 0.22 -7.71 -12.43
CA LEU A 44 -1.04 -7.85 -11.69
C LEU A 44 -1.77 -6.50 -11.64
N ILE A 45 -1.08 -5.42 -11.27
CA ILE A 45 -1.68 -4.08 -11.20
C ILE A 45 -2.20 -3.64 -12.57
N VAL A 46 -1.46 -3.88 -13.66
CA VAL A 46 -1.92 -3.60 -15.02
C VAL A 46 -3.18 -4.40 -15.35
N SER A 47 -3.20 -5.68 -15.01
CA SER A 47 -4.37 -6.54 -15.28
C SER A 47 -5.61 -6.07 -14.51
N LEU A 48 -5.45 -5.69 -13.24
CA LEU A 48 -6.52 -5.12 -12.43
C LEU A 48 -7.01 -3.79 -12.99
N ARG A 49 -6.09 -2.89 -13.37
CA ARG A 49 -6.42 -1.62 -14.02
C ARG A 49 -7.28 -1.85 -15.26
N LEU A 50 -6.81 -2.68 -16.19
CA LEU A 50 -7.53 -2.95 -17.44
C LEU A 50 -8.93 -3.53 -17.18
N ALA A 51 -9.06 -4.43 -16.20
CA ALA A 51 -10.36 -4.99 -15.83
C ALA A 51 -11.32 -3.93 -15.27
N VAL A 52 -10.84 -3.03 -14.41
CA VAL A 52 -11.66 -1.94 -13.86
C VAL A 52 -11.99 -0.90 -14.92
N GLU A 53 -11.05 -0.50 -15.76
CA GLU A 53 -11.29 0.42 -16.88
C GLU A 53 -12.35 -0.15 -17.83
N ALA A 54 -12.29 -1.45 -18.15
CA ALA A 54 -13.31 -2.13 -18.96
C ALA A 54 -14.69 -2.14 -18.28
N TYR A 55 -14.73 -2.37 -16.97
CA TYR A 55 -15.97 -2.32 -16.18
C TYR A 55 -16.58 -0.91 -16.11
N LEU A 56 -15.74 0.13 -16.15
CA LEU A 56 -16.14 1.54 -16.10
C LEU A 56 -16.33 2.16 -17.49
N ASP A 57 -16.75 1.37 -18.47
CA ASP A 57 -17.00 1.81 -19.85
C ASP A 57 -15.78 2.49 -20.52
N GLY A 58 -14.58 1.99 -20.24
CA GLY A 58 -13.33 2.48 -20.83
C GLY A 58 -12.78 3.76 -20.21
N ARG A 59 -13.30 4.19 -19.05
CA ARG A 59 -12.73 5.34 -18.32
C ARG A 59 -11.30 5.03 -17.89
N ILE A 60 -10.37 5.89 -18.29
CA ILE A 60 -8.95 5.77 -17.94
C ILE A 60 -8.77 6.09 -16.46
N ILE A 61 -8.17 5.17 -15.73
CA ILE A 61 -7.76 5.39 -14.35
C ILE A 61 -6.34 5.94 -14.37
N SER A 62 -6.05 6.95 -13.55
CA SER A 62 -4.73 7.58 -13.48
C SER A 62 -3.94 7.17 -12.23
N GLY A 63 -4.61 6.61 -11.23
CA GLY A 63 -3.98 6.20 -9.99
C GLY A 63 -4.89 5.35 -9.10
N ALA A 64 -4.30 4.78 -8.06
CA ALA A 64 -5.02 3.99 -7.06
C ALA A 64 -4.32 4.04 -5.70
N ALA A 65 -5.10 3.80 -4.65
CA ALA A 65 -4.57 3.39 -3.36
C ALA A 65 -4.48 1.86 -3.32
N ALA A 66 -3.42 1.34 -2.73
CA ALA A 66 -3.21 -0.09 -2.58
C ALA A 66 -2.52 -0.36 -1.23
N THR A 67 -2.88 -1.51 -0.65
CA THR A 67 -2.33 -2.02 0.60
C THR A 67 -1.71 -3.37 0.33
N ILE A 68 -0.63 -3.69 1.04
CA ILE A 68 0.01 -5.00 0.98
C ILE A 68 0.13 -5.53 2.42
N PRO A 69 -0.22 -6.82 2.65
CA PRO A 69 0.03 -7.45 3.94
C PRO A 69 1.51 -7.47 4.23
N HIS A 70 1.87 -7.44 5.51
CA HIS A 70 3.27 -7.55 5.92
C HIS A 70 3.81 -8.95 5.62
N LEU A 71 4.27 -9.17 4.38
CA LEU A 71 4.84 -10.40 3.89
C LEU A 71 6.36 -10.36 4.00
N ALA A 72 6.97 -11.50 4.35
CA ALA A 72 8.42 -11.62 4.37
C ALA A 72 8.98 -11.33 2.97
N ALA A 73 10.01 -10.48 2.91
CA ALA A 73 10.68 -10.03 1.68
C ALA A 73 9.85 -9.15 0.72
N THR A 74 8.66 -8.67 1.13
CA THR A 74 7.96 -7.60 0.40
C THR A 74 8.18 -6.28 1.10
N TYR A 75 8.82 -5.34 0.41
CA TYR A 75 9.09 -4.02 0.96
C TYR A 75 8.01 -3.04 0.53
N PRO A 76 7.67 -2.05 1.38
CA PRO A 76 6.80 -0.94 1.00
C PRO A 76 7.16 -0.30 -0.33
N GLU A 77 8.47 -0.12 -0.55
CA GLU A 77 9.01 0.46 -1.76
C GLU A 77 8.63 -0.35 -3.01
N ASP A 78 8.45 -1.67 -2.91
CA ASP A 78 8.13 -2.53 -4.07
C ASP A 78 6.77 -2.18 -4.68
N LEU A 79 5.81 -1.74 -3.86
CA LEU A 79 4.52 -1.28 -4.34
C LEU A 79 4.65 0.08 -5.04
N GLU A 80 5.39 1.01 -4.43
CA GLU A 80 5.62 2.35 -5.00
C GLU A 80 6.32 2.26 -6.37
N ASP A 81 7.40 1.48 -6.47
CA ASP A 81 8.08 1.27 -7.75
C ASP A 81 7.13 0.67 -8.80
N ALA A 82 6.12 -0.10 -8.39
CA ALA A 82 5.32 -0.90 -9.33
C ALA A 82 4.32 0.01 -10.02
N PHE A 83 3.75 0.91 -9.23
CA PHE A 83 2.99 2.04 -9.71
C PHE A 83 3.85 2.97 -10.58
N GLU A 84 5.08 3.31 -10.16
CA GLU A 84 6.00 4.15 -10.94
C GLU A 84 6.32 3.53 -12.31
N TYR A 85 6.69 2.24 -12.34
CA TYR A 85 7.09 1.53 -13.55
C TYR A 85 5.99 1.48 -14.61
N ILE A 86 4.73 1.37 -14.18
CA ILE A 86 3.58 1.34 -15.10
C ILE A 86 2.99 2.75 -15.35
N GLY A 87 3.61 3.81 -14.80
CA GLY A 87 3.18 5.19 -14.95
C GLY A 87 1.85 5.53 -14.26
N PHE A 88 1.56 4.85 -13.14
CA PHE A 88 0.34 5.06 -12.36
C PHE A 88 0.62 5.90 -11.12
N ILE A 89 -0.31 6.79 -10.78
CA ILE A 89 -0.21 7.58 -9.56
C ILE A 89 -0.53 6.67 -8.37
N TYR A 90 0.49 6.32 -7.58
CA TYR A 90 0.24 5.74 -6.28
C TYR A 90 -0.36 6.84 -5.39
N LEU A 91 -1.49 6.57 -4.73
CA LEU A 91 -2.16 7.50 -3.82
C LEU A 91 -1.93 7.12 -2.34
N PRO A 92 -0.68 7.17 -1.81
CA PRO A 92 -0.45 6.86 -0.40
C PRO A 92 -0.79 8.00 0.55
N GLN A 93 -1.14 9.18 0.02
CA GLN A 93 -1.05 10.43 0.77
C GLN A 93 -2.41 10.88 1.31
N TYR A 94 -2.85 10.34 2.43
CA TYR A 94 -3.08 11.15 3.65
C TYR A 94 -3.59 10.29 4.81
N PRO A 95 -3.02 10.41 6.03
CA PRO A 95 -2.11 11.47 6.39
C PRO A 95 -0.68 10.90 6.53
N TYR A 96 0.34 11.65 6.08
CA TYR A 96 1.76 11.27 5.83
C TYR A 96 2.55 10.64 7.00
N TRP A 97 1.91 10.34 8.12
CA TRP A 97 2.53 10.11 9.44
C TRP A 97 2.89 8.64 9.62
N TYR A 98 2.44 7.79 8.68
CA TYR A 98 2.65 6.33 8.64
C TYR A 98 3.55 5.89 7.47
N GLY A 99 4.50 6.73 7.05
CA GLY A 99 5.53 6.31 6.10
C GLY A 99 5.03 6.00 4.68
N GLY A 100 3.93 6.62 4.26
CA GLY A 100 3.48 6.55 2.86
C GLY A 100 2.89 5.20 2.43
N ILE A 101 2.35 4.41 3.36
CA ILE A 101 1.58 3.21 3.02
C ILE A 101 0.17 3.36 3.60
N PHE A 102 -0.84 3.07 2.79
CA PHE A 102 -2.21 2.95 3.30
C PHE A 102 -2.34 1.60 4.06
N PRO A 103 -2.67 1.59 5.36
CA PRO A 103 -2.73 0.35 6.13
C PRO A 103 -3.90 -0.53 5.69
N GLU A 104 -3.73 -1.85 5.74
CA GLU A 104 -4.81 -2.80 5.38
C GLU A 104 -6.08 -2.59 6.20
N SER A 105 -5.94 -2.26 7.49
CA SER A 105 -7.08 -1.92 8.34
C SER A 105 -7.83 -0.69 7.83
N GLY A 106 -7.12 0.28 7.25
CA GLY A 106 -7.70 1.44 6.57
C GLY A 106 -8.47 1.02 5.32
N ALA A 107 -7.92 0.11 4.51
CA ALA A 107 -8.63 -0.42 3.33
C ALA A 107 -9.89 -1.19 3.71
N VAL A 108 -9.85 -2.01 4.76
CA VAL A 108 -11.05 -2.69 5.27
C VAL A 108 -12.06 -1.69 5.79
N TYR A 109 -11.63 -0.68 6.56
CA TYR A 109 -12.49 0.38 7.07
C TYR A 109 -13.21 1.11 5.93
N THR A 110 -12.47 1.57 4.94
CA THR A 110 -13.03 2.24 3.76
C THR A 110 -13.89 1.32 2.90
N GLY A 111 -13.49 0.06 2.73
CA GLY A 111 -14.25 -0.95 1.99
C GLY A 111 -15.61 -1.29 2.62
N ASN A 112 -15.78 -1.05 3.92
CA ASN A 112 -17.06 -1.19 4.62
C ASN A 112 -17.91 0.10 4.58
N GLY A 113 -17.50 1.11 3.79
CA GLY A 113 -18.24 2.36 3.62
C GLY A 113 -17.89 3.45 4.63
N PHE A 114 -16.87 3.24 5.48
CA PHE A 114 -16.47 4.22 6.49
C PHE A 114 -15.38 5.16 5.97
N GLY A 115 -15.30 6.37 6.54
CA GLY A 115 -14.30 7.38 6.16
C GLY A 115 -14.42 7.90 4.71
N LEU A 116 -15.50 7.57 4.01
CA LEU A 116 -15.83 8.08 2.68
C LEU A 116 -16.79 9.25 2.79
N CYS A 117 -16.56 10.27 1.96
CA CYS A 117 -17.48 11.39 1.83
C CYS A 117 -18.67 11.01 0.94
N SER A 118 -19.86 11.50 1.27
CA SER A 118 -21.07 11.21 0.47
C SER A 118 -20.94 11.78 -0.94
N ASN A 119 -20.25 12.92 -1.07
CA ASN A 119 -19.90 13.53 -2.33
C ASN A 119 -18.38 13.71 -2.45
N HIS A 120 -17.73 12.79 -3.15
CA HIS A 120 -16.28 12.86 -3.40
C HIS A 120 -15.87 13.96 -4.39
N THR A 121 -16.81 14.55 -5.12
CA THR A 121 -16.53 15.64 -6.09
C THR A 121 -16.59 17.02 -5.46
N ASP A 122 -17.25 17.15 -4.30
CA ASP A 122 -17.34 18.40 -3.55
C ASP A 122 -16.42 18.35 -2.33
N ARG A 123 -15.23 18.94 -2.50
CA ARG A 123 -14.23 19.02 -1.43
C ARG A 123 -14.74 19.76 -0.21
N ALA A 124 -15.49 20.85 -0.38
CA ALA A 124 -15.94 21.66 0.74
C ALA A 124 -16.95 20.90 1.59
N LEU A 125 -17.88 20.18 0.94
CA LEU A 125 -18.82 19.30 1.62
C LEU A 125 -18.11 18.16 2.34
N CYS A 126 -17.13 17.52 1.69
CA CYS A 126 -16.32 16.45 2.29
C CYS A 126 -15.54 16.94 3.53
N ASP A 127 -14.95 18.14 3.48
CA ASP A 127 -14.27 18.76 4.62
C ASP A 127 -15.25 19.16 5.75
N GLU A 128 -16.51 19.44 5.44
CA GLU A 128 -17.57 19.66 6.42
C GLU A 128 -18.02 18.34 7.07
N GLU A 129 -18.30 17.30 6.29
CA GLU A 129 -18.64 15.96 6.79
C GLU A 129 -17.55 15.41 7.71
N LYS A 130 -16.28 15.63 7.36
CA LYS A 130 -15.15 15.22 8.20
C LYS A 130 -15.11 15.95 9.55
N ARG A 131 -15.53 17.23 9.58
CA ARG A 131 -15.57 18.04 10.81
C ARG A 131 -16.81 17.76 11.64
N ASN A 132 -17.93 17.49 10.99
CA ASN A 132 -19.25 17.33 11.55
C ASN A 132 -19.92 16.06 11.00
N PRO A 133 -19.40 14.86 11.34
CA PRO A 133 -19.86 13.63 10.71
C PRO A 133 -21.35 13.39 11.00
N PRO A 134 -22.21 13.39 9.97
CA PRO A 134 -23.63 13.15 10.17
C PRO A 134 -23.82 11.69 10.60
N HIS A 135 -24.19 11.48 11.86
CA HIS A 135 -24.59 10.17 12.40
C HIS A 135 -23.49 9.08 12.49
N GLN A 136 -22.20 9.43 12.46
CA GLN A 136 -21.18 8.43 12.80
C GLN A 136 -21.20 8.12 14.30
N PRO A 137 -21.19 6.85 14.71
CA PRO A 137 -20.98 6.50 16.11
C PRO A 137 -19.64 7.09 16.55
N SER A 138 -19.67 7.82 17.67
CA SER A 138 -18.57 8.68 18.15
C SER A 138 -17.25 7.96 18.44
N HIS A 139 -17.20 6.62 18.34
CA HIS A 139 -16.01 5.81 18.53
C HIS A 139 -16.10 4.51 17.71
N GLU A 140 -15.68 4.56 16.44
CA GLU A 140 -15.47 3.34 15.65
C GLU A 140 -14.08 2.77 16.00
N ASN A 141 -14.05 1.82 16.93
CA ASN A 141 -12.84 1.09 17.24
C ASN A 141 -12.61 0.02 16.17
N ILE A 142 -11.58 0.19 15.35
CA ILE A 142 -11.16 -0.84 14.39
C ILE A 142 -10.15 -1.74 15.10
N LEU A 143 -10.51 -3.00 15.31
CA LEU A 143 -9.56 -4.01 15.76
C LEU A 143 -8.87 -4.64 14.54
N SER A 144 -7.57 -4.37 14.40
CA SER A 144 -6.73 -5.07 13.43
C SER A 144 -5.93 -6.16 14.13
N ILE A 145 -5.98 -7.38 13.62
CA ILE A 145 -5.20 -8.52 14.11
C ILE A 145 -4.23 -8.92 13.00
N ALA A 146 -2.96 -8.59 13.16
CA ALA A 146 -1.90 -9.04 12.27
C ALA A 146 -1.23 -10.28 12.85
N TYR A 147 -1.09 -11.34 12.04
CA TYR A 147 -0.37 -12.55 12.43
C TYR A 147 1.12 -12.35 12.16
N THR A 148 1.95 -12.46 13.19
CA THR A 148 3.41 -12.53 13.03
C THR A 148 3.87 -13.98 13.03
N THR A 149 5.09 -14.22 12.57
CA THR A 149 5.71 -15.55 12.42
C THR A 149 5.73 -16.39 13.70
N GLY A 150 5.46 -15.83 14.88
CA GLY A 150 5.43 -16.55 16.16
C GLY A 150 4.24 -17.49 16.37
N ILE A 151 3.15 -17.39 15.58
CA ILE A 151 1.93 -18.23 15.76
C ILE A 151 1.94 -19.49 14.89
N LEU A 152 2.67 -19.50 13.77
CA LEU A 152 2.74 -20.67 12.88
C LEU A 152 3.65 -21.80 13.41
N THR A 153 4.25 -21.63 14.60
CA THR A 153 5.14 -22.62 15.22
C THR A 153 4.68 -23.11 16.60
N SER A 154 3.47 -22.76 17.07
CA SER A 154 2.93 -23.37 18.30
C SER A 154 2.13 -24.64 17.96
N THR A 155 2.84 -25.75 17.83
CA THR A 155 2.29 -27.10 17.98
C THR A 155 2.97 -27.77 19.15
#